data_AF-A0A838NL73-F1
#
_entry.id   AF-A0A838NL73-F1
#
_cell.length_a   1.000
_cell.length_b   1.000
_cell.length_c   1.000
_cell.angle_alpha   90.00
_cell.angle_beta   90.00
_cell.angle_gamma   90.00
#
_symmetry.space_group_name_H-M   'P 1'
#
loop_
_entity.id
_entity.type
_entity.pdbx_description
1 polymer ?
#
loop_
_entity_poly.entity_id
_entity_poly.type
_entity_poly.pdbx_seq_one_letter_code
_entity_poly.pdbx_strand_id
1 'polypeptide(L)'
;MTRLLVLALLLASPLSAQGPAAIDYASLRQETAQRLSEYIRINTSNPPGNELATARWLAAVLAKEGIQGTILDTAELGAGRANFYAKLAGTGGGKGIALGHHMDVVTATPKDWSIDPFAGTIKDGHVWGRGALDMKGHGIIQ
;
A
#
# COMPACT_ATOMS: atom_id res chain seq x y z
N MET A 1 -17.81 -60.41 -26.17
CA MET A 1 -18.96 -59.49 -26.04
C MET A 1 -18.76 -58.68 -24.76
N THR A 2 -18.72 -57.36 -24.63
CA THR A 2 -18.66 -56.19 -25.51
C THR A 2 -18.19 -55.07 -24.54
N ARG A 3 -17.07 -54.38 -24.79
CA ARG A 3 -16.61 -53.27 -23.93
C ARG A 3 -17.47 -52.04 -24.24
N LEU A 4 -18.14 -51.48 -23.23
CA LEU A 4 -18.87 -50.21 -23.31
C LEU A 4 -17.86 -49.06 -23.17
N LEU A 5 -17.70 -48.24 -24.21
CA LEU A 5 -17.04 -46.94 -24.12
C LEU A 5 -18.12 -45.88 -23.78
N VAL A 6 -17.95 -45.19 -22.67
CA VAL A 6 -18.73 -43.99 -22.33
C VAL A 6 -17.97 -42.78 -22.86
N LEU A 7 -18.51 -42.13 -23.88
CA LEU A 7 -17.99 -40.89 -24.45
C LEU A 7 -18.57 -39.71 -23.66
N ALA A 8 -17.77 -39.08 -22.80
CA ALA A 8 -18.16 -37.86 -22.11
C ALA A 8 -18.01 -36.66 -23.06
N LEU A 9 -19.14 -36.09 -23.48
CA LEU A 9 -19.16 -34.81 -24.21
C LEU A 9 -18.81 -33.68 -23.24
N LEU A 10 -17.59 -33.14 -23.35
CA LEU A 10 -17.21 -31.88 -22.73
C LEU A 10 -17.79 -30.72 -23.57
N LEU A 11 -18.85 -30.09 -23.07
CA LEU A 11 -19.36 -28.82 -23.59
C LEU A 11 -18.37 -27.71 -23.21
N ALA A 12 -17.45 -27.38 -24.11
CA ALA A 12 -16.61 -26.20 -23.99
C ALA A 12 -17.48 -24.95 -24.13
N SER A 13 -17.76 -24.27 -23.01
CA SER A 13 -18.37 -22.94 -23.04
C SER A 13 -17.36 -21.94 -23.62
N PRO A 14 -17.75 -21.06 -24.55
CA PRO A 14 -16.83 -20.08 -25.11
C PRO A 14 -16.45 -19.08 -24.01
N LEU A 15 -15.17 -19.05 -23.66
CA LEU A 15 -14.59 -18.03 -22.82
C LEU A 15 -14.69 -16.71 -23.59
N SER A 16 -15.77 -15.95 -23.36
CA SER A 16 -15.87 -14.60 -23.89
C SER A 16 -14.80 -13.77 -23.20
N ALA A 17 -13.83 -13.26 -23.97
CA ALA A 17 -12.83 -12.32 -23.49
C ALA A 17 -13.56 -11.09 -22.95
N GLN A 18 -13.72 -11.01 -21.63
CA GLN A 18 -14.16 -9.79 -20.97
C GLN A 18 -13.09 -8.74 -21.22
N GLY A 19 -13.46 -7.65 -21.89
CA GLY A 19 -12.60 -6.48 -21.97
C GLY A 19 -12.20 -6.02 -20.56
N PRO A 20 -11.14 -5.21 -20.43
CA PRO A 20 -10.70 -4.75 -19.13
C PRO A 20 -11.88 -4.13 -18.38
N ALA A 21 -12.14 -4.62 -17.17
CA ALA A 21 -13.22 -4.12 -16.34
C ALA A 21 -13.07 -2.60 -16.18
N ALA A 22 -14.19 -1.87 -16.24
CA ALA A 22 -14.19 -0.43 -16.00
C ALA A 22 -13.59 -0.16 -14.60
N ILE A 23 -12.71 0.83 -14.50
CA ILE A 23 -12.07 1.18 -13.23
C ILE A 23 -13.12 1.78 -12.28
N ASP A 24 -13.32 1.14 -11.13
CA ASP A 24 -14.16 1.67 -10.07
C ASP A 24 -13.40 2.72 -9.23
N TYR A 25 -13.43 3.96 -9.71
CA TYR A 25 -12.79 5.09 -9.02
C TYR A 25 -13.40 5.40 -7.65
N ALA A 26 -14.65 4.99 -7.38
CA ALA A 26 -15.27 5.23 -6.08
C ALA A 26 -14.68 4.28 -5.03
N SER A 27 -14.58 3.00 -5.38
CA SER A 27 -13.91 1.99 -4.54
C SER A 27 -12.45 2.33 -4.31
N LEU A 28 -11.69 2.66 -5.37
CA LEU A 28 -10.28 3.04 -5.24
C LEU A 28 -10.09 4.26 -4.35
N ARG A 29 -10.94 5.28 -4.46
CA ARG A 29 -10.87 6.47 -3.59
C ARG A 29 -11.07 6.10 -2.12
N GLN A 30 -12.04 5.23 -1.84
CA GLN A 30 -12.30 4.78 -0.48
C GLN A 30 -11.13 3.96 0.07
N GLU A 31 -10.57 3.05 -0.72
CA GLU A 31 -9.39 2.29 -0.32
C GLU A 31 -8.17 3.20 -0.09
N THR A 32 -7.87 4.12 -1.01
CA THR A 32 -6.77 5.07 -0.88
C THR A 32 -6.91 5.91 0.40
N ALA A 33 -8.11 6.43 0.68
CA ALA A 33 -8.36 7.20 1.89
C ALA A 33 -8.15 6.35 3.17
N GLN A 34 -8.61 5.10 3.14
CA GLN A 34 -8.44 4.16 4.25
C GLN A 34 -6.97 3.79 4.48
N ARG A 35 -6.20 3.54 3.41
CA ARG A 35 -4.76 3.24 3.49
C ARG A 35 -3.97 4.43 4.03
N LEU A 36 -4.26 5.64 3.56
CA LEU A 36 -3.63 6.85 4.08
C LEU A 36 -3.97 7.06 5.57
N SER A 37 -5.23 6.83 5.93
CA SER A 37 -5.71 6.87 7.32
C SER A 37 -4.95 5.88 8.22
N GLU A 38 -4.76 4.63 7.77
CA GLU A 38 -3.94 3.62 8.46
C GLU A 38 -2.47 4.06 8.59
N TYR A 39 -1.88 4.59 7.52
CA TYR A 39 -0.49 5.02 7.51
C TYR A 39 -0.24 6.23 8.45
N ILE A 40 -1.18 7.18 8.52
CA ILE A 40 -1.11 8.32 9.45
C ILE A 40 -1.10 7.85 10.91
N ARG A 41 -1.83 6.79 11.26
CA ARG A 41 -1.88 6.25 12.63
C ARG A 41 -0.55 5.69 13.12
N ILE A 42 0.36 5.35 12.22
CA ILE A 42 1.71 4.94 12.56
C ILE A 42 2.51 6.22 12.83
N ASN A 43 2.60 6.63 14.10
CA ASN A 43 3.37 7.81 14.48
C ASN A 43 4.87 7.57 14.24
N THR A 44 5.39 8.22 13.20
CA THR A 44 6.80 8.24 12.78
C THR A 44 7.42 9.61 13.03
N SER A 45 6.96 10.33 14.06
CA SER A 45 7.51 11.64 14.42
C SER A 45 9.01 11.55 14.68
N ASN A 46 9.79 12.36 13.96
CA ASN A 46 11.24 12.42 14.08
C ASN A 46 11.66 13.75 14.72
N PRO A 47 12.38 13.73 15.87
CA PRO A 47 12.81 12.56 16.64
C PRO A 47 11.67 11.91 17.47
N PRO A 48 11.77 10.60 17.82
CA PRO A 48 12.88 9.68 17.53
C PRO A 48 12.77 8.93 16.18
N GLY A 49 11.64 9.01 15.49
CA GLY A 49 11.30 8.17 14.34
C GLY A 49 10.54 6.90 14.77
N ASN A 50 10.11 6.09 13.81
CA ASN A 50 9.46 4.78 14.02
C ASN A 50 9.25 4.05 12.67
N GLU A 51 10.11 4.28 11.69
CA GLU A 51 9.83 3.88 10.29
C GLU A 51 9.85 2.37 10.13
N LEU A 52 10.43 1.61 11.06
CA LEU A 52 10.32 0.14 11.08
C LEU A 52 8.87 -0.32 11.17
N ALA A 53 8.03 0.34 11.98
CA ALA A 53 6.61 0.01 12.06
C ALA A 53 5.90 0.27 10.73
N THR A 54 6.24 1.37 10.07
CA THR A 54 5.72 1.68 8.73
C THR A 54 6.20 0.67 7.70
N ALA A 55 7.49 0.33 7.67
CA ALA A 55 8.07 -0.61 6.72
C ALA A 55 7.41 -2.00 6.82
N ARG A 56 7.13 -2.46 8.04
CA ARG A 56 6.38 -3.71 8.28
C ARG A 56 4.94 -3.62 7.78
N TRP A 57 4.28 -2.49 7.99
CA TRP A 57 2.92 -2.27 7.48
C TRP A 57 2.89 -2.25 5.95
N LEU A 58 3.80 -1.51 5.29
CA LEU A 58 3.92 -1.46 3.83
C LEU A 58 4.21 -2.86 3.25
N ALA A 59 5.12 -3.61 3.87
CA ALA A 59 5.40 -4.99 3.46
C ALA A 59 4.14 -5.87 3.52
N ALA A 60 3.33 -5.73 4.57
CA ALA A 60 2.08 -6.48 4.73
C ALA A 60 0.99 -6.05 3.73
N VAL A 61 0.93 -4.77 3.36
CA VAL A 61 0.03 -4.27 2.31
C VAL A 61 0.43 -4.87 0.96
N LEU A 62 1.70 -4.74 0.57
CA LEU A 62 2.19 -5.23 -0.72
C LEU A 62 2.16 -6.76 -0.85
N ALA A 63 2.37 -7.48 0.25
CA ALA A 63 2.30 -8.95 0.25
C ALA A 63 0.91 -9.48 -0.15
N LYS A 64 -0.17 -8.73 0.11
CA LYS A 64 -1.53 -9.11 -0.33
C LYS A 64 -1.68 -9.11 -1.85
N GLU A 65 -0.86 -8.31 -2.53
CA GLU A 65 -0.80 -8.21 -3.98
C GLU A 65 0.31 -9.08 -4.59
N GLY A 66 0.95 -9.94 -3.79
CA GLY A 66 2.06 -10.78 -4.25
C GLY A 66 3.37 -10.01 -4.48
N ILE A 67 3.49 -8.77 -3.99
CA ILE A 67 4.69 -7.96 -4.11
C ILE A 67 5.52 -8.10 -2.83
N GLN A 68 6.71 -8.70 -2.95
CA GLN A 68 7.61 -8.86 -1.82
C GLN A 68 8.37 -7.56 -1.52
N GLY A 69 8.30 -7.11 -0.26
CA GLY A 69 9.06 -5.98 0.25
C GLY A 69 10.30 -6.41 1.05
N THR A 70 11.35 -5.60 0.97
CA THR A 70 12.60 -5.74 1.74
C THR A 70 12.69 -4.59 2.73
N ILE A 71 12.88 -4.93 4.01
CA ILE A 71 13.10 -3.99 5.10
C ILE A 71 14.60 -3.94 5.41
N LEU A 72 15.14 -2.73 5.54
CA LEU A 72 16.53 -2.47 5.92
C LEU A 72 16.54 -1.73 7.26
N ASP A 73 16.76 -2.44 8.36
CA ASP A 73 16.73 -1.95 9.75
C ASP A 73 18.09 -2.13 10.45
N THR A 74 19.11 -1.47 9.92
CA THR A 74 20.49 -1.61 10.41
C THR A 74 20.74 -0.77 11.67
N ALA A 75 21.77 -1.13 12.44
CA ALA A 75 22.13 -0.41 13.66
C ALA A 75 22.50 1.06 13.40
N GLU A 76 23.08 1.36 12.24
CA GLU A 76 23.48 2.70 11.81
C GLU A 76 22.29 3.64 11.60
N LEU A 77 21.10 3.10 11.29
CA LEU A 77 19.89 3.90 11.17
C LEU A 77 19.36 4.35 12.53
N GLY A 78 19.59 3.57 13.58
CA GLY A 78 19.06 3.78 14.93
C GLY A 78 17.85 2.90 15.27
N ALA A 79 17.55 2.76 16.56
CA ALA A 79 16.49 1.88 17.03
C ALA A 79 15.11 2.29 16.47
N GLY A 80 14.39 1.33 15.87
CA GLY A 80 13.06 1.56 15.30
C GLY A 80 13.04 2.29 13.95
N ARG A 81 14.21 2.65 13.41
CA ARG A 81 14.39 3.28 12.10
C ARG A 81 14.56 2.21 11.03
N ALA A 82 13.99 2.42 9.84
CA ALA A 82 14.17 1.51 8.71
C ALA A 82 14.01 2.22 7.38
N ASN A 83 14.70 1.70 6.36
CA ASN A 83 14.34 1.93 4.96
C ASN A 83 13.53 0.73 4.44
N PHE A 84 12.73 0.97 3.40
CA PHE A 84 11.91 -0.04 2.76
C PHE A 84 12.00 0.09 1.25
N TYR A 85 12.07 -1.03 0.54
CA TYR A 85 11.87 -1.04 -0.90
C TYR A 85 11.15 -2.32 -1.33
N ALA A 86 10.41 -2.24 -2.43
CA ALA A 86 9.79 -3.36 -3.09
C ALA A 86 10.00 -3.25 -4.59
N LYS A 87 9.90 -4.38 -5.30
CA LYS A 87 10.07 -4.41 -6.75
C LYS A 87 8.91 -5.14 -7.41
N LEU A 88 8.20 -4.43 -8.27
CA LEU A 88 7.28 -5.03 -9.23
C LEU A 88 8.03 -5.31 -10.54
N ALA A 89 8.07 -6.57 -10.98
CA ALA A 89 8.75 -6.95 -12.21
C ALA A 89 7.92 -6.55 -13.44
N GLY A 90 8.51 -5.72 -14.32
CA GLY A 90 7.92 -5.41 -15.63
C GLY A 90 8.23 -6.48 -16.68
N THR A 91 7.51 -6.43 -17.80
CA THR A 91 7.65 -7.39 -18.92
C THR A 91 8.39 -6.83 -20.13
N GLY A 92 8.68 -5.52 -20.17
CA GLY A 92 9.12 -4.81 -21.37
C GLY A 92 10.64 -4.70 -21.61
N GLY A 93 11.49 -5.34 -20.79
CA GLY A 93 12.96 -5.34 -20.96
C GLY A 93 13.68 -3.98 -20.84
N GLY A 94 12.95 -2.89 -20.57
CA GLY A 94 13.48 -1.54 -20.42
C GLY A 94 14.09 -1.26 -19.03
N LYS A 95 14.49 0.01 -18.82
CA LYS A 95 14.97 0.49 -17.51
C LYS A 95 13.82 0.52 -16.49
N GLY A 96 14.16 0.27 -15.22
CA GLY A 96 13.21 0.42 -14.12
C GLY A 96 12.90 1.89 -13.83
N ILE A 97 11.71 2.13 -13.26
CA ILE A 97 11.32 3.42 -12.69
C ILE A 97 11.38 3.27 -11.17
N ALA A 98 12.01 4.23 -10.50
CA ALA A 98 12.03 4.30 -9.03
C ALA A 98 10.98 5.31 -8.56
N LEU A 99 10.01 4.83 -7.78
CA LEU A 99 9.05 5.66 -7.05
C LEU A 99 9.53 5.76 -5.60
N GLY A 100 9.57 6.97 -5.05
CA GLY A 100 10.15 7.23 -3.74
C GLY A 100 9.30 8.16 -2.90
N HIS A 101 9.30 7.92 -1.60
CA HIS A 101 8.75 8.81 -0.57
C HIS A 101 9.50 8.59 0.75
N HIS A 102 9.52 9.61 1.62
CA HIS A 102 9.97 9.46 3.00
C HIS A 102 8.81 9.04 3.91
N MET A 103 9.11 8.28 4.97
CA MET A 103 8.12 7.70 5.88
C MET A 103 7.99 8.48 7.20
N ASP A 104 9.02 9.24 7.57
CA ASP A 104 9.04 10.03 8.78
C ASP A 104 8.18 11.28 8.64
N VAL A 105 7.84 11.86 9.77
CA VAL A 105 7.09 13.11 9.81
C VAL A 105 7.69 14.04 10.84
N VAL A 106 7.57 15.34 10.64
CA VAL A 106 7.86 16.29 11.71
C VAL A 106 6.89 16.10 12.87
N THR A 107 7.32 16.45 14.08
CA THR A 107 6.49 16.38 15.28
C THR A 107 5.19 17.19 15.12
N ALA A 108 4.17 16.78 15.86
CA ALA A 108 2.90 17.48 15.94
C ALA A 108 2.44 17.53 17.40
N THR A 109 2.10 18.71 17.89
CA THR A 109 1.63 18.91 19.25
C THR A 109 0.09 18.84 19.27
N PRO A 110 -0.54 17.83 19.89
CA PRO A 110 -1.99 17.60 19.76
C PRO A 110 -2.88 18.78 20.13
N LYS A 111 -2.45 19.62 21.10
CA LYS A 111 -3.22 20.80 21.55
C LYS A 111 -3.38 21.88 20.47
N ASP A 112 -2.49 21.91 19.47
CA ASP A 112 -2.50 22.90 18.39
C ASP A 112 -3.34 22.42 17.19
N TRP A 113 -3.97 21.25 17.31
CA TRP A 113 -4.75 20.63 16.25
C TRP A 113 -6.23 20.53 16.63
N SER A 114 -7.11 20.79 15.67
CA SER A 114 -8.56 20.60 15.82
C SER A 114 -8.98 19.13 15.77
N ILE A 115 -8.11 18.27 15.22
CA ILE A 115 -8.27 16.81 15.11
C ILE A 115 -6.92 16.20 15.46
N ASP A 116 -6.90 15.14 16.28
CA ASP A 116 -5.65 14.45 16.64
C ASP A 116 -4.78 14.16 15.39
N PRO A 117 -3.52 14.64 15.36
CA PRO A 117 -2.66 14.53 14.19
C PRO A 117 -2.36 13.09 13.77
N PHE A 118 -2.52 12.11 14.66
CA PHE A 118 -2.24 10.70 14.39
C PHE A 118 -3.50 9.82 14.45
N ALA A 119 -4.70 10.39 14.51
CA ALA A 119 -5.94 9.61 14.44
C ALA A 119 -6.27 9.07 13.04
N GLY A 120 -5.71 9.68 11.98
CA GLY A 120 -6.03 9.35 10.59
C GLY A 120 -7.51 9.57 10.27
N THR A 121 -8.13 10.60 10.82
CA THR A 121 -9.59 10.81 10.72
C THR A 121 -10.00 11.07 9.28
N ILE A 122 -10.95 10.30 8.76
CA ILE A 122 -11.59 10.57 7.46
C ILE A 122 -12.88 11.34 7.75
N LYS A 123 -12.95 12.62 7.33
CA LYS A 123 -14.08 13.49 7.62
C LYS A 123 -14.21 14.58 6.55
N ASP A 124 -15.45 14.88 6.17
CA ASP A 124 -15.81 15.97 5.23
C ASP A 124 -15.05 15.88 3.90
N GLY A 125 -14.86 14.67 3.38
CA GLY A 125 -14.14 14.43 2.12
C GLY A 125 -12.61 14.49 2.20
N HIS A 126 -12.04 14.60 3.41
CA HIS A 126 -10.59 14.72 3.63
C HIS A 126 -10.07 13.64 4.58
N VAL A 127 -8.80 13.27 4.42
CA VAL A 127 -8.05 12.49 5.42
C VAL A 127 -7.20 13.46 6.23
N TRP A 128 -7.49 13.56 7.52
CA TRP A 128 -6.83 14.47 8.44
C TRP A 128 -5.69 13.76 9.19
N GLY A 129 -4.52 14.40 9.20
CA GLY A 129 -3.43 14.04 10.08
C GLY A 129 -2.05 14.49 9.60
N ARG A 130 -1.08 14.43 10.52
CA ARG A 130 0.33 14.67 10.23
C ARG A 130 0.84 13.60 9.27
N GLY A 131 1.43 14.04 8.17
CA GLY A 131 1.92 13.16 7.11
C GLY A 131 0.99 13.06 5.90
N ALA A 132 -0.26 13.52 6.00
CA ALA A 132 -1.26 13.38 4.94
C ALA A 132 -0.77 13.95 3.59
N LEU A 133 -0.25 15.19 3.60
CA LEU A 133 0.33 15.82 2.41
C LEU A 133 1.84 15.52 2.27
N ASP A 134 2.58 15.60 3.38
CA ASP A 134 4.05 15.43 3.41
C ASP A 134 4.49 14.23 4.27
N MET A 135 4.80 13.09 3.66
CA MET A 135 4.44 12.74 2.27
C MET A 135 3.79 11.36 2.16
N LYS A 136 3.14 10.90 3.22
CA LYS A 136 2.45 9.61 3.27
C LYS A 136 1.37 9.49 2.19
N GLY A 137 0.67 10.58 1.88
CA GLY A 137 -0.30 10.62 0.77
C GLY A 137 0.34 10.25 -0.57
N HIS A 138 1.51 10.82 -0.89
CA HIS A 138 2.26 10.48 -2.09
C HIS A 138 2.69 9.00 -2.10
N GLY A 139 3.07 8.45 -0.95
CA GLY A 139 3.42 7.03 -0.82
C GLY A 139 2.27 6.05 -1.10
N ILE A 140 1.02 6.44 -0.85
CA ILE A 140 -0.16 5.58 -1.10
C ILE A 140 -0.64 5.64 -2.56
N ILE A 141 -0.42 6.74 -3.26
CA ILE A 141 -0.88 6.92 -4.65
C ILE A 141 0.12 6.43 -5.72
N GLN A 142 1.35 6.10 -5.30
CA GLN A 142 2.40 5.51 -6.14
C GLN A 142 2.09 4.05 -6.44
#